data_AF-A0A7C1VTY0-F1
#
_entry.id   AF-A0A7C1VTY0-F1
#
_cell.length_a   1.000
_cell.length_b   1.000
_cell.length_c   1.000
_cell.angle_alpha   90.00
_cell.angle_beta   90.00
_cell.angle_gamma   90.00
#
_symmetry.space_group_name_H-M   'P 1'
#
loop_
_entity.id
_entity.type
_entity.pdbx_description
1 polymer ?
#
loop_
_entity_poly.entity_id
_entity_poly.type
_entity_poly.pdbx_seq_one_letter_code
_entity_poly.pdbx_strand_id
1 'polypeptide(L)'
;MHTTTLGRHLELSDTQKKSIDKLKNHFRNRFEHYIPMAWSIEVHRKPQMAMDVLDVVHFLALNASPFVHLTKARRKKVKYMVFRSKRILSQSQLYKETKLLEEVTQNG
;
A
#
# COMPACT_ATOMS: atom_id res chain seq x y z
N MET A 1 8.10 -36.65 7.75
CA MET A 1 7.34 -35.69 6.92
C MET A 1 7.98 -34.32 7.16
N HIS A 2 8.86 -33.86 6.27
CA HIS A 2 9.52 -32.56 6.41
C HIS A 2 8.61 -31.48 5.83
N THR A 3 7.95 -30.72 6.69
CA THR A 3 7.16 -29.55 6.27
C THR A 3 8.13 -28.46 5.82
N THR A 4 8.11 -28.13 4.54
CA THR A 4 8.98 -27.11 3.93
C THR A 4 8.50 -25.69 4.30
N THR A 5 8.62 -25.30 5.57
CA THR A 5 8.29 -23.95 6.07
C THR A 5 9.42 -22.96 5.73
N LEU A 6 9.56 -22.62 4.45
CA LEU A 6 10.58 -21.68 3.99
C LEU A 6 10.01 -20.29 3.59
N GLY A 7 8.68 -20.14 3.52
CA GLY A 7 8.01 -18.87 3.24
C GLY A 7 7.60 -18.13 4.52
N ARG A 8 7.65 -16.79 4.53
CA ARG A 8 7.09 -15.99 5.61
C ARG A 8 5.62 -15.64 5.33
N HIS A 9 4.78 -15.68 6.36
CA HIS A 9 3.41 -15.18 6.27
C HIS A 9 3.39 -13.65 6.23
N LEU A 10 2.47 -13.09 5.44
CA LEU A 10 2.26 -11.65 5.40
C LEU A 10 1.53 -11.23 6.67
N GLU A 11 2.21 -10.47 7.51
CA GLU A 11 1.60 -9.75 8.64
C GLU A 11 1.37 -8.30 8.23
N LEU A 12 0.12 -7.85 8.32
CA LEU A 12 -0.26 -6.51 7.91
C LEU A 12 0.01 -5.51 9.04
N SER A 13 0.65 -4.39 8.71
CA SER A 13 0.74 -3.23 9.60
C SER A 13 -0.65 -2.61 9.84
N ASP A 14 -0.80 -1.83 10.90
CA ASP A 14 -2.05 -1.13 11.16
C ASP A 14 -2.38 -0.11 10.07
N THR A 15 -1.38 0.50 9.44
CA THR A 15 -1.59 1.39 8.28
C THR A 15 -2.16 0.61 7.10
N GLN A 16 -1.62 -0.57 6.80
CA GLN A 16 -2.10 -1.45 5.73
C GLN A 16 -3.53 -1.93 6.00
N LYS A 17 -3.85 -2.32 7.24
CA LYS A 17 -5.23 -2.69 7.64
C LYS A 17 -6.20 -1.53 7.42
N LYS A 18 -5.86 -0.33 7.85
CA LYS A 18 -6.66 0.90 7.64
C LYS A 18 -6.84 1.20 6.15
N SER A 19 -5.78 1.04 5.36
CA SER A 19 -5.81 1.24 3.91
C SER A 19 -6.73 0.23 3.20
N ILE A 20 -6.71 -1.04 3.61
CA ILE A 20 -7.63 -2.08 3.10
C ILE A 20 -9.07 -1.75 3.46
N ASP A 21 -9.31 -1.37 4.72
CA ASP A 21 -10.64 -1.00 5.20
C ASP A 21 -11.22 0.18 4.41
N LYS A 22 -10.45 1.26 4.24
CA LYS A 22 -10.86 2.43 3.46
C LYS A 22 -11.08 2.06 1.99
N LEU A 23 -10.21 1.24 1.39
CA LEU A 23 -10.41 0.75 0.01
C LEU A 23 -11.71 -0.03 -0.14
N LYS A 24 -11.97 -0.99 0.74
CA LYS A 24 -13.14 -1.86 0.67
C LYS A 24 -14.42 -1.09 0.98
N ASN A 25 -14.50 -0.48 2.15
CA ASN A 25 -15.76 0.03 2.69
C ASN A 25 -16.12 1.42 2.14
N HIS A 26 -15.12 2.24 1.80
CA HIS A 26 -15.38 3.59 1.32
C HIS A 26 -15.33 3.70 -0.21
N PHE A 27 -14.38 3.03 -0.87
CA PHE A 27 -14.25 3.13 -2.34
C PHE A 27 -15.01 2.03 -3.06
N ARG A 28 -14.62 0.77 -2.86
CA ARG A 28 -15.20 -0.37 -3.60
C ARG A 28 -16.69 -0.50 -3.35
N ASN A 29 -17.12 -0.62 -2.09
CA ASN A 29 -18.53 -0.87 -1.78
C ASN A 29 -19.42 0.27 -2.28
N ARG A 30 -19.01 1.52 -2.11
CA ARG A 30 -19.82 2.67 -2.58
C ARG A 30 -19.89 2.74 -4.10
N PHE A 31 -18.81 2.39 -4.79
CA PHE A 31 -18.79 2.25 -6.25
C PHE A 31 -19.69 1.10 -6.73
N GLU A 32 -19.58 -0.08 -6.11
CA GLU A 32 -20.35 -1.28 -6.44
C GLU A 32 -21.86 -1.07 -6.28
N HIS A 33 -22.27 -0.31 -5.25
CA HIS A 33 -23.67 0.02 -4.99
C HIS A 33 -24.14 1.31 -5.67
N TYR A 34 -23.35 1.87 -6.60
CA TYR A 34 -23.65 3.12 -7.33
C TYR A 34 -24.09 4.28 -6.42
N ILE A 35 -23.58 4.35 -5.19
CA ILE A 35 -23.96 5.39 -4.24
C ILE A 35 -23.42 6.72 -4.79
N PRO A 36 -24.30 7.68 -5.15
CA PRO A 36 -23.86 8.94 -5.74
C PRO A 36 -23.04 9.71 -4.69
N MET A 37 -21.73 9.82 -4.91
CA MET A 37 -20.84 10.50 -3.96
C MET A 37 -20.57 11.96 -4.32
N ALA A 38 -21.25 12.54 -5.32
CA ALA A 38 -20.93 13.86 -5.90
C ALA A 38 -19.43 14.09 -6.21
N TRP A 39 -18.66 13.00 -6.26
CA TRP A 39 -17.25 12.86 -6.59
C TRP A 39 -16.33 13.97 -6.07
N SER A 40 -16.52 14.42 -4.82
CA SER A 40 -15.37 14.89 -4.03
C SER A 40 -14.66 13.66 -3.49
N ILE A 41 -14.01 12.89 -4.37
CA ILE A 41 -13.17 11.80 -3.91
C ILE A 41 -12.04 12.44 -3.09
N GLU A 42 -12.06 12.26 -1.78
CA GLU A 42 -10.96 12.66 -0.90
C GLU A 42 -9.70 11.89 -1.35
N VAL A 43 -8.92 12.52 -2.24
CA VAL A 43 -7.74 11.91 -2.87
C VAL A 43 -6.51 12.01 -1.97
N HIS A 44 -6.56 12.82 -0.92
CA HIS A 44 -5.43 13.15 -0.05
C HIS A 44 -4.81 11.90 0.57
N ARG A 45 -5.62 10.94 1.04
CA ARG A 45 -5.11 9.68 1.64
C ARG A 45 -4.72 8.60 0.62
N LYS A 46 -4.89 8.83 -0.68
CA LYS A 46 -4.59 7.82 -1.72
C LYS A 46 -3.12 7.49 -1.88
N PRO A 47 -2.18 8.46 -1.82
CA PRO A 47 -0.77 8.15 -1.90
C PRO A 47 -0.31 7.20 -0.77
N GLN A 48 -0.82 7.37 0.46
CA GLN A 48 -0.51 6.46 1.57
C GLN A 48 -1.03 5.04 1.30
N MET A 49 -2.28 4.88 0.84
CA MET A 49 -2.82 3.57 0.47
C MET A 49 -1.99 2.90 -0.64
N ALA A 50 -1.55 3.67 -1.65
CA ALA A 50 -0.69 3.16 -2.70
C ALA A 50 0.69 2.73 -2.18
N MET A 51 1.28 3.47 -1.23
CA MET A 51 2.53 3.06 -0.56
C MET A 51 2.36 1.77 0.23
N ASP A 52 1.26 1.62 0.96
CA ASP A 52 0.94 0.41 1.73
C ASP A 52 0.79 -0.81 0.81
N VAL A 53 0.16 -0.65 -0.36
CA VAL A 53 0.08 -1.71 -1.39
C VAL A 53 1.46 -2.07 -1.93
N LEU A 54 2.33 -1.09 -2.18
CA LEU A 54 3.69 -1.33 -2.66
C LEU A 54 4.52 -2.15 -1.66
N ASP A 55 4.31 -1.97 -0.35
CA ASP A 55 4.95 -2.80 0.69
C ASP A 55 4.48 -4.25 0.65
N VAL A 56 3.17 -4.45 0.48
CA VAL A 56 2.61 -5.80 0.32
C VAL A 56 3.17 -6.47 -0.93
N VAL A 57 3.20 -5.76 -2.07
CA VAL A 57 3.79 -6.28 -3.32
C VAL A 57 5.27 -6.62 -3.14
N HIS A 58 6.04 -5.77 -2.46
CA HIS A 58 7.44 -6.03 -2.15
C HIS A 58 7.62 -7.29 -1.29
N PHE A 59 6.79 -7.45 -0.26
CA PHE A 59 6.81 -8.63 0.60
C PHE A 59 6.47 -9.90 -0.19
N LEU A 60 5.37 -9.89 -0.95
CA LEU A 60 4.92 -11.04 -1.73
C LEU A 60 5.97 -11.45 -2.77
N ALA A 61 6.58 -10.47 -3.45
CA ALA A 61 7.56 -10.72 -4.48
C ALA A 61 8.90 -11.25 -3.94
N LEU A 62 9.30 -10.90 -2.71
CA LEU A 62 10.65 -11.20 -2.24
C LEU A 62 10.73 -12.14 -1.03
N ASN A 63 9.68 -12.21 -0.21
CA ASN A 63 9.69 -12.83 1.13
C ASN A 63 8.61 -13.91 1.34
N ALA A 64 7.50 -13.87 0.60
CA ALA A 64 6.36 -14.75 0.87
C ALA A 64 6.59 -16.22 0.47
N SER A 65 7.41 -16.49 -0.56
CA SER A 65 7.68 -17.86 -0.99
C SER A 65 9.13 -18.09 -1.40
N PRO A 66 9.75 -19.20 -0.96
CA PRO A 66 11.07 -19.64 -1.41
C PRO A 66 11.07 -20.06 -2.89
N PHE A 67 9.90 -20.39 -3.45
CA PHE A 67 9.71 -20.81 -4.84
C PHE A 67 9.54 -19.63 -5.80
N VAL A 68 9.71 -18.39 -5.31
CA VAL A 68 9.78 -17.23 -6.20
C VAL A 68 11.13 -17.26 -6.94
N HIS A 69 11.11 -17.86 -8.13
CA HIS A 69 12.25 -17.97 -9.05
C HIS A 69 12.62 -16.64 -9.73
N LEU A 70 12.71 -15.56 -8.96
CA LEU A 70 13.23 -14.29 -9.45
C LEU A 70 14.75 -14.30 -9.44
N THR A 71 15.34 -14.06 -10.61
CA THR A 71 16.78 -13.81 -10.75
C THR A 71 17.21 -12.60 -9.91
N LYS A 72 18.51 -12.52 -9.56
CA LYS A 72 19.08 -11.37 -8.83
C LYS A 72 18.73 -10.04 -9.51
N ALA A 73 18.80 -9.99 -10.84
CA ALA A 73 18.44 -8.80 -11.63
C ALA A 73 16.95 -8.42 -11.47
N ARG A 74 16.03 -9.39 -11.53
CA ARG A 74 14.60 -9.13 -11.32
C ARG A 74 14.29 -8.71 -9.89
N ARG A 75 14.93 -9.30 -8.88
CA ARG A 75 14.82 -8.87 -7.47
C ARG A 75 15.25 -7.41 -7.30
N LYS A 76 16.39 -7.02 -7.89
CA LYS A 76 16.87 -5.62 -7.89
C LYS A 76 15.88 -4.69 -8.59
N LYS A 77 15.29 -5.12 -9.71
CA LYS A 77 14.25 -4.37 -10.42
C LYS A 77 13.00 -4.14 -9.56
N VAL A 78 12.50 -5.16 -8.86
CA VAL A 78 11.36 -5.01 -7.94
C VAL A 78 11.66 -3.99 -6.85
N LYS A 79 12.81 -4.11 -6.16
CA LYS A 79 13.23 -3.15 -5.13
C LYS A 79 13.30 -1.73 -5.68
N TYR A 80 13.90 -1.57 -6.86
CA TYR A 80 14.01 -0.26 -7.52
C TYR A 80 12.65 0.34 -7.89
N MET A 81 11.74 -0.46 -8.44
CA MET A 81 10.39 0.01 -8.80
C MET A 81 9.60 0.42 -7.57
N VAL A 82 9.61 -0.39 -6.51
CA VAL A 82 8.95 -0.05 -5.24
C VAL A 82 9.51 1.24 -4.65
N PHE A 83 10.84 1.36 -4.59
CA PHE A 83 11.51 2.56 -4.10
C PHE A 83 11.13 3.80 -4.91
N ARG A 84 11.23 3.72 -6.24
CA ARG A 84 10.93 4.85 -7.13
C ARG A 84 9.46 5.26 -7.04
N SER A 85 8.54 4.31 -7.03
CA SER A 85 7.11 4.59 -6.91
C SER A 85 6.79 5.25 -5.57
N LYS A 86 7.34 4.76 -4.46
CA LYS A 86 7.18 5.40 -3.14
C LYS A 86 7.72 6.83 -3.12
N ARG A 87 8.88 7.07 -3.74
CA ARG A 87 9.45 8.42 -3.87
C ARG A 87 8.54 9.36 -4.66
N ILE A 88 7.95 8.90 -5.76
CA ILE A 88 7.01 9.71 -6.54
C ILE A 88 5.77 10.03 -5.69
N LEU A 89 5.22 9.03 -5.00
CA LEU A 89 4.05 9.20 -4.14
C LEU A 89 4.31 10.16 -2.98
N SER A 90 5.49 10.10 -2.35
CA SER A 90 5.82 10.98 -1.21
C SER A 90 6.06 12.43 -1.64
N GLN A 91 6.42 12.65 -2.89
CA GLN A 91 6.58 13.98 -3.46
C GLN A 91 5.26 14.59 -3.97
N SER A 92 4.20 13.79 -4.07
CA SER A 92 2.89 14.27 -4.52
C SER A 92 2.33 15.30 -3.54
N GLN A 93 1.65 16.32 -4.09
CA GLN A 93 1.00 17.37 -3.31
C GLN A 93 0.00 16.79 -2.30
N LEU A 94 -0.81 15.84 -2.75
CA LEU A 94 -1.79 15.13 -1.93
C LEU A 94 -1.19 14.45 -0.70
N TYR A 95 0.01 13.87 -0.83
CA TYR A 95 0.70 13.26 0.30
C TYR A 95 1.16 14.30 1.31
N LYS A 96 1.74 15.41 0.82
CA LYS A 96 2.23 16.50 1.67
C LYS A 96 1.08 17.18 2.43
N GLU A 97 -0.03 17.45 1.75
CA GLU A 97 -1.24 18.03 2.36
C GLU A 97 -1.79 17.12 3.45
N THR A 98 -1.84 15.81 3.21
CA THR A 98 -2.28 14.84 4.22
C THR A 98 -1.39 14.84 5.45
N LYS A 99 -0.06 14.87 5.25
CA LYS A 99 0.89 14.92 6.37
C LYS A 99 0.75 16.18 7.19
N LEU A 100 0.60 17.33 6.54
CA LEU A 100 0.34 18.60 7.21
C LEU A 100 -0.96 18.57 8.02
N LEU A 101 -2.04 18.01 7.46
CA LEU A 101 -3.31 17.85 8.18
C LEU A 101 -3.17 16.94 9.40
N GLU A 102 -2.44 15.82 9.28
CA GLU A 102 -2.17 14.91 10.40
C GLU A 102 -1.38 15.61 11.52
N GLU A 103 -0.39 16.43 11.17
CA GLU A 103 0.42 17.21 12.13
C GLU A 103 -0.41 18.28 12.86
N VAL A 104 -1.30 18.97 12.16
CA VAL A 104 -2.20 19.97 12.77
C VAL A 104 -3.21 19.31 13.71
N THR A 105 -3.71 18.13 13.36
CA THR A 105 -4.72 17.41 14.16
C THR A 105 -4.12 16.74 15.41
N GLN A 106 -2.81 16.53 15.47
CA GLN A 106 -2.12 15.97 16.64
C GLN A 106 -1.67 17.04 17.66
N ASN A 107 -1.65 18.31 17.27
CA ASN A 107 -1.19 19.43 18.09
C ASN A 107 -2.34 20.34 18.60
N GLY A 108 -3.60 19.94 18.39
CA GLY A 108 -4.81 20.63 18.89
C GLY A 108 -5.68 19.70 19.69
#